data_AF-A0A914PXZ6-F1
#
_entry.id   AF-A0A914PXZ6-F1
#
_cell.length_a   1.000
_cell.length_b   1.000
_cell.length_c   1.000
_cell.angle_alpha   90.00
_cell.angle_beta   90.00
_cell.angle_gamma   90.00
#
_symmetry.space_group_name_H-M   'P 1'
#
loop_
_entity.id
_entity.type
_entity.pdbx_description
1 polymer ?
#
loop_
_entity_poly.entity_id
_entity_poly.type
_entity_poly.pdbx_seq_one_letter_code
_entity_poly.pdbx_strand_id
1 'polypeptide(L)'
;MCELARNSVLQSGFEHEVKIHWLGPNYREEGVLGNDVARTNVPDIRVSFRHEALIDELCNLFKTQNIHSSAETPSALTGIKKIL
;
A
#
# COMPACT_ATOMS: atom_id res chain seq x y z
N MET A 1 7.24 13.41 -14.57
CA MET A 1 8.33 12.56 -15.10
C MET A 1 9.23 12.01 -14.01
N CYS A 2 9.62 12.81 -13.00
CA CYS A 2 10.53 12.40 -11.92
C CYS A 2 10.08 11.16 -11.12
N GLU A 3 8.78 11.05 -10.80
CA GLU A 3 8.27 9.88 -10.06
C GLU A 3 8.44 8.57 -10.83
N LEU A 4 8.18 8.58 -12.14
CA LEU A 4 8.39 7.40 -12.99
C LEU A 4 9.87 7.05 -13.08
N ALA A 5 10.76 8.04 -13.22
CA ALA A 5 12.20 7.81 -13.23
C ALA A 5 12.69 7.22 -11.90
N ARG A 6 12.26 7.78 -10.76
CA ARG A 6 12.53 7.24 -9.41
C ARG A 6 12.12 5.78 -9.32
N ASN A 7 10.90 5.46 -9.72
CA ASN A 7 10.36 4.11 -9.64
C ASN A 7 11.03 3.14 -10.62
N SER A 8 11.47 3.62 -11.79
CA SER A 8 12.23 2.83 -12.75
C SER A 8 13.58 2.40 -12.17
N VAL A 9 14.29 3.33 -11.51
CA VAL A 9 15.53 3.01 -10.77
C VAL A 9 15.24 2.03 -9.64
N LEU A 10 14.17 2.24 -8.88
CA LEU A 10 13.80 1.36 -7.77
C LEU A 10 13.56 -0.09 -8.24
N GLN A 11 12.82 -0.27 -9.33
CA GLN A 11 12.45 -1.57 -9.90
C GLN A 11 13.54 -2.22 -10.77
N SER A 12 14.58 -1.47 -11.14
CA SER A 12 15.69 -1.99 -11.92
C SER A 12 16.50 -3.08 -11.18
N GLY A 13 17.34 -3.79 -11.94
CA GLY A 13 18.34 -4.72 -11.39
C GLY A 13 19.66 -4.07 -10.95
N PHE A 14 19.74 -2.74 -10.81
CA PHE A 14 20.99 -2.09 -10.40
C PHE A 14 21.45 -2.51 -9.00
N GLU A 15 22.77 -2.52 -8.81
CA GLU A 15 23.39 -2.77 -7.52
C GLU A 15 22.95 -1.75 -6.46
N HIS A 16 23.04 -2.16 -5.20
CA HIS A 16 22.57 -1.35 -4.08
C HIS A 16 23.23 0.03 -4.01
N GLU A 17 24.54 0.10 -4.26
CA GLU A 17 25.32 1.35 -4.21
C GLU A 17 24.86 2.35 -5.29
N VAL A 18 24.54 1.86 -6.48
CA VAL A 18 23.99 2.68 -7.57
C VAL A 18 22.62 3.23 -7.19
N LYS A 19 21.75 2.41 -6.57
CA LYS A 19 20.44 2.86 -6.10
C LYS A 19 20.57 3.90 -4.97
N ILE A 20 21.49 3.72 -4.02
CA ILE A 20 21.77 4.73 -2.98
C ILE A 20 22.21 6.05 -3.62
N HIS A 21 23.10 5.98 -4.61
CA HIS A 21 23.61 7.18 -5.28
C HIS A 21 22.49 7.99 -5.94
N TRP A 22 21.55 7.33 -6.64
CA TRP A 22 20.46 8.02 -7.34
C TRP A 22 19.22 8.33 -6.49
N LEU A 23 18.90 7.51 -5.48
CA LEU A 23 17.66 7.63 -4.71
C LEU A 23 17.86 8.13 -3.28
N GLY A 24 19.08 8.06 -2.76
CA GLY A 24 19.43 8.38 -1.38
C GLY A 24 19.63 7.14 -0.50
N PRO A 25 20.24 7.31 0.68
CA PRO A 25 20.58 6.19 1.57
C PRO A 25 19.36 5.44 2.10
N ASN A 26 18.23 6.14 2.28
CA ASN A 26 17.03 5.59 2.87
C ASN A 26 16.02 5.07 1.84
N TYR A 27 16.41 4.86 0.57
CA TYR A 27 15.46 4.56 -0.52
C TYR A 27 14.58 3.31 -0.32
N ARG A 28 14.91 2.45 0.65
CA ARG A 28 14.14 1.25 1.02
C ARG A 28 13.03 1.53 2.03
N GLU A 29 13.04 2.68 2.68
CA GLU A 29 11.98 3.10 3.59
C GLU A 29 10.69 3.42 2.83
N GLU A 30 9.55 3.25 3.49
CA GLU A 30 8.25 3.55 2.90
C GLU A 30 7.88 5.03 3.02
N GLY A 31 6.96 5.45 2.15
CA GLY A 31 6.44 6.81 2.14
C GLY A 31 7.54 7.86 1.99
N VAL A 32 7.36 8.99 2.68
CA VAL A 32 8.25 10.16 2.60
C VAL A 32 9.66 9.86 3.15
N LEU A 33 9.78 8.94 4.10
CA LEU A 33 11.07 8.60 4.71
C LEU A 33 12.06 8.02 3.70
N GLY A 34 11.56 7.34 2.67
CA GLY A 34 12.37 6.81 1.57
C GLY A 34 12.56 7.75 0.38
N ASN A 35 12.22 9.03 0.53
CA ASN A 35 12.34 10.02 -0.53
C ASN A 35 13.38 11.09 -0.20
N ASP A 36 14.46 11.11 -0.98
CA ASP A 36 15.38 12.25 -1.01
C ASP A 36 14.96 13.18 -2.16
N VAL A 37 14.26 14.28 -1.83
CA VAL A 37 13.76 15.27 -2.81
C VAL A 37 14.90 15.86 -3.63
N ALA A 38 16.07 16.08 -3.01
CA ALA A 38 17.21 16.71 -3.69
C ALA A 38 17.80 15.82 -4.79
N ARG A 39 17.61 14.50 -4.70
CA ARG A 39 18.06 13.54 -5.71
C ARG A 39 16.97 13.17 -6.70
N THR A 40 15.77 12.90 -6.20
CA THR A 40 14.68 12.33 -7.01
C THR A 40 13.85 13.40 -7.72
N ASN A 41 13.87 14.65 -7.24
CA ASN A 41 13.01 15.74 -7.70
C ASN A 41 11.50 15.36 -7.65
N VAL A 42 11.13 14.49 -6.72
CA VAL A 42 9.73 14.16 -6.40
C VAL A 42 9.39 14.85 -5.09
N PRO A 43 8.43 15.79 -5.07
CA PRO A 43 8.02 16.45 -3.82
C PRO A 43 7.44 15.47 -2.79
N ASP A 44 7.71 15.68 -1.51
CA ASP A 44 7.24 14.80 -0.44
C ASP A 44 5.72 14.68 -0.38
N ILE A 45 4.99 15.76 -0.66
CA ILE A 45 3.53 15.74 -0.74
C ILE A 45 3.01 14.73 -1.77
N ARG A 46 3.72 14.55 -2.90
CA ARG A 46 3.38 13.57 -3.93
C ARG A 46 3.60 12.15 -3.41
N VAL A 47 4.66 11.93 -2.65
CA VAL A 47 4.98 10.62 -2.06
C VAL A 47 4.00 10.27 -0.93
N SER A 48 3.68 11.23 -0.05
CA SER A 48 2.68 11.07 1.02
C SER A 48 1.33 10.68 0.46
N PHE A 49 0.83 11.44 -0.53
CA PHE A 49 -0.45 11.15 -1.17
C PHE A 49 -0.51 9.73 -1.75
N ARG A 50 0.57 9.26 -2.41
CA ARG A 50 0.63 7.91 -2.97
C ARG A 50 0.63 6.83 -1.89
N HIS A 51 1.35 7.07 -0.79
CA HIS A 51 1.39 6.14 0.32
C HIS A 51 0.04 6.07 1.05
N GLU A 52 -0.58 7.20 1.33
CA GLU A 52 -1.91 7.29 1.94
C GLU A 52 -2.99 6.61 1.08
N ALA A 53 -2.99 6.85 -0.23
CA ALA A 53 -3.93 6.21 -1.15
C ALA A 53 -3.76 4.68 -1.16
N LEU A 54 -2.52 4.18 -1.18
CA LEU A 54 -2.25 2.74 -1.10
C LEU A 54 -2.75 2.14 0.23
N ILE A 55 -2.50 2.81 1.35
CA ILE A 55 -2.99 2.36 2.66
C ILE A 55 -4.52 2.33 2.69
N ASP A 56 -5.18 3.35 2.16
CA ASP A 56 -6.65 3.40 2.11
C ASP A 56 -7.23 2.28 1.25
N GLU A 57 -6.65 2.03 0.06
CA GLU A 57 -7.01 0.91 -0.81
C GLU A 57 -6.84 -0.44 -0.09
N LEU A 58 -5.71 -0.68 0.57
CA LEU A 58 -5.47 -1.89 1.33
C LEU A 58 -6.45 -2.03 2.51
N CYS A 59 -6.70 -0.94 3.24
CA CYS A 59 -7.68 -0.92 4.32
C CYS A 59 -9.09 -1.30 3.82
N ASN A 60 -9.50 -0.76 2.68
CA ASN A 60 -10.80 -1.07 2.08
C ASN A 60 -10.89 -2.53 1.63
N LEU A 61 -9.83 -3.08 1.05
CA LEU A 61 -9.76 -4.50 0.69
C LEU A 61 -9.87 -5.40 1.93
N PHE A 62 -9.08 -5.17 2.98
CA PHE A 62 -9.10 -6.05 4.16
C PHE A 62 -10.35 -5.88 5.04
N LYS A 63 -10.96 -4.68 5.08
CA LYS A 63 -12.27 -4.49 5.73
C LYS A 63 -13.35 -5.30 5.01
N THR A 64 -13.38 -5.29 3.68
CA THR A 64 -14.38 -6.04 2.90
C THR A 64 -14.20 -7.57 2.99
N GLN A 65 -12.96 -8.07 3.07
CA GLN A 65 -12.71 -9.50 3.29
C GLN A 65 -13.22 -10.00 4.66
N ASN A 66 -13.09 -9.19 5.71
CA ASN A 66 -13.63 -9.53 7.03
C ASN A 66 -15.17 -9.56 7.05
N ILE A 67 -15.83 -8.74 6.21
CA ILE A 67 -17.29 -8.78 6.04
C ILE A 67 -17.71 -10.08 5.34
N HIS A 68 -17.01 -10.51 4.27
CA HIS A 68 -17.35 -11.77 3.59
C HIS A 68 -17.05 -13.01 4.43
N SER A 69 -16.02 -12.99 5.28
CA SER A 69 -15.68 -14.11 6.18
C SER A 69 -16.66 -14.28 7.35
N SER A 70 -17.47 -13.26 7.65
CA SER A 70 -18.54 -13.30 8.66
C SER A 70 -19.95 -13.42 8.05
N ALA A 71 -20.07 -13.46 6.72
CA ALA A 71 -21.34 -13.60 5.99
C ALA A 71 -21.65 -15.04 5.55
N GLU A 72 -20.88 -16.04 5.95
CA GLU A 72 -21.26 -17.46 5.87
C GLU A 72 -21.99 -17.93 7.13
N THR A 73 -23.16 -17.36 7.40
CA THR A 73 -24.31 -18.14 7.91
C THR A 73 -25.61 -17.53 7.39
N PRO A 74 -26.13 -17.99 6.24
CA PRO A 74 -27.54 -17.84 5.92
C PRO A 74 -28.34 -18.76 6.84
N SER A 75 -29.14 -18.15 7.70
CA SER A 75 -30.17 -18.75 8.53
C SER A 75 -30.98 -19.81 7.80
N ALA A 76 -30.76 -21.08 8.13
CA ALA A 76 -31.67 -22.18 7.84
C ALA A 76 -32.04 -22.87 9.15
N LEU A 77 -32.85 -22.21 9.98
CA LEU A 77 -33.76 -22.88 10.93
C LEU A 77 -34.94 -21.96 11.27
N THR A 78 -35.72 -21.60 10.24
CA THR A 78 -37.12 -21.22 10.45
C THR A 78 -37.90 -22.49 10.80
N GLY A 79 -38.48 -22.55 11.98
CA GLY A 79 -39.58 -23.47 12.30
C GLY A 79 -39.28 -24.48 13.39
N ILE A 80 -40.18 -24.52 14.38
CA ILE A 80 -40.29 -25.46 15.50
C ILE A 80 -39.53 -25.03 16.78
N LYS A 81 -39.96 -23.91 17.37
CA LYS A 81 -40.08 -23.79 18.85
C LYS A 81 -41.33 -22.99 19.22
N LYS A 82 -42.49 -23.52 18.83
CA LYS A 82 -43.77 -23.24 19.48
C LYS A 82 -44.47 -24.58 19.59
N ILE A 83 -44.85 -24.96 20.82
CA ILE A 83 -45.38 -26.27 21.26
C ILE A 83 -44.30 -27.25 21.75
N LEU A 84 -43.69 -26.92 22.88
CA LEU A 84 -43.76 -27.67 24.15
C LEU A 84 -43.03 -26.84 25.23
#